data_AF-A0A350MU64-F1
#
_entry.id   AF-A0A350MU64-F1
#
_cell.length_a   1.000
_cell.length_b   1.000
_cell.length_c   1.000
_cell.angle_alpha   90.00
_cell.angle_beta   90.00
_cell.angle_gamma   90.00
#
_symmetry.space_group_name_H-M   'P 1'
#
loop_
_entity.id
_entity.type
_entity.pdbx_description
1 polymer ?
#
loop_
_entity_poly.entity_id
_entity_poly.type
_entity_poly.pdbx_seq_one_letter_code
_entity_poly.pdbx_strand_id
1 'polypeptide(L)' 'MRRIKYADYMSKRASFATLRAKLDMKKKSSSRVRDEEERRLLLELDKARLERWKKEGKLQVLGIRRYRFNV' A
#
# COMPACT_ATOMS: atom_id res chain seq x y z
N MET A 1 -20.91 -6.13 -11.01
CA MET A 1 -19.97 -6.95 -10.21
C MET A 1 -20.02 -8.40 -10.67
N ARG A 2 -18.89 -9.03 -11.01
CA ARG A 2 -18.85 -10.46 -11.37
C ARG A 2 -19.22 -11.30 -10.15
N ARG A 3 -20.21 -12.20 -10.25
CA ARG A 3 -20.58 -13.14 -9.18
C ARG A 3 -19.42 -14.10 -8.95
N ILE A 4 -18.76 -13.99 -7.79
CA ILE A 4 -17.70 -14.91 -7.39
C ILE A 4 -18.35 -16.14 -6.77
N LYS A 5 -18.03 -17.33 -7.31
CA LYS A 5 -18.39 -18.60 -6.66
C LYS A 5 -17.57 -18.71 -5.37
N TYR A 6 -18.23 -18.49 -4.23
CA TYR A 6 -17.56 -18.36 -2.94
C TYR A 6 -16.77 -19.62 -2.55
N ALA A 7 -17.28 -20.81 -2.87
CA ALA A 7 -16.59 -22.08 -2.65
C ALA A 7 -15.24 -22.16 -3.41
N ASP A 8 -15.24 -21.79 -4.71
CA ASP A 8 -14.04 -21.77 -5.54
C ASP A 8 -13.03 -20.70 -5.10
N TYR A 9 -13.53 -19.61 -4.52
CA TYR A 9 -12.69 -18.56 -3.96
C TYR A 9 -11.97 -19.02 -2.69
N MET A 10 -12.70 -19.69 -1.79
CA MET A 10 -12.16 -20.18 -0.52
C MET A 10 -11.13 -21.29 -0.73
N SER A 11 -11.36 -22.21 -1.70
CA SER A 11 -10.39 -23.26 -2.04
C SER A 11 -9.09 -22.70 -2.61
N LYS A 12 -9.15 -21.71 -3.51
CA LYS A 12 -7.97 -21.00 -4.05
C LYS A 12 -7.26 -20.15 -3.00
N ARG A 13 -7.99 -19.58 -2.05
CA ARG A 13 -7.41 -18.78 -0.97
C ARG A 13 -6.72 -19.64 0.08
N ALA A 14 -7.22 -20.85 0.35
CA ALA A 14 -6.57 -21.82 1.22
C ALA A 14 -5.21 -22.26 0.66
N SER A 15 -5.13 -22.51 -0.66
CA SER A 15 -3.86 -22.88 -1.30
C SER A 15 -2.87 -21.71 -1.36
N PHE A 16 -3.34 -20.46 -1.46
CA PHE A 16 -2.48 -19.27 -1.49
C PHE A 16 -1.53 -19.17 -0.30
N ALA A 17 -1.99 -19.48 0.92
CA ALA A 17 -1.14 -19.46 2.12
C ALA A 17 -0.05 -20.54 2.07
N THR A 18 -0.41 -21.76 1.65
CA THR A 18 0.54 -22.87 1.52
C THR A 18 1.56 -22.64 0.39
N LEU A 19 1.13 -22.05 -0.72
CA LEU A 19 1.96 -21.75 -1.89
C LEU A 19 2.95 -20.63 -1.57
N ARG A 20 2.50 -19.62 -0.81
CA ARG A 20 3.36 -18.56 -0.26
C ARG A 20 4.41 -19.09 0.72
N ALA A 21 4.06 -20.08 1.53
CA ALA A 21 4.99 -20.74 2.45
C ALA A 21 6.02 -21.62 1.71
N LYS A 22 5.59 -22.37 0.67
CA LYS A 22 6.49 -23.20 -0.16
C LYS A 22 7.47 -22.37 -1.00
N LEU A 23 7.05 -21.21 -1.49
CA LEU A 23 7.89 -20.32 -2.30
C LEU A 23 8.84 -19.43 -1.49
N ASP A 24 8.94 -19.65 -0.17
CA ASP A 24 9.73 -18.86 0.78
C ASP A 24 9.53 -17.34 0.61
N MET A 25 8.29 -16.94 0.27
CA MET A 25 7.89 -15.55 0.06
C MET A 25 7.70 -14.85 1.40
N LYS A 26 8.78 -14.77 2.17
CA LYS A 26 8.88 -13.96 3.37
C LYS A 26 8.45 -12.53 3.03
N LYS A 27 7.66 -11.93 3.91
CA LYS A 27 7.34 -10.50 3.83
C LYS A 27 8.67 -9.77 4.01
N LYS A 28 9.37 -9.46 2.91
CA LYS A 28 10.52 -8.56 2.96
C LYS A 28 9.96 -7.19 3.37
N SER A 29 10.11 -6.80 4.65
CA SER A 29 10.35 -5.39 4.94
C SER A 29 11.41 -4.93 3.95
N SER A 30 11.30 -3.78 3.28
CA SER A 30 12.35 -3.38 2.33
C SER A 30 13.70 -3.48 3.06
N SER A 31 14.47 -4.52 2.75
CA SER A 31 15.55 -4.98 3.63
C SER A 31 16.83 -4.18 3.40
N ARG A 32 16.81 -3.31 2.40
CA ARG A 32 17.82 -2.30 2.18
C ARG A 32 17.63 -1.20 3.22
N VAL A 33 18.58 -1.10 4.14
CA VAL A 33 18.81 0.13 4.90
C VAL A 33 19.02 1.22 3.84
N ARG A 34 18.13 2.22 3.83
CA ARG A 34 18.22 3.31 2.87
C ARG A 34 19.27 4.29 3.34
N ASP A 35 20.07 4.78 2.40
CA ASP A 35 21.03 5.84 2.67
C ASP A 35 20.29 7.12 3.07
N GLU A 36 20.96 8.02 3.80
CA GLU A 36 20.34 9.27 4.28
C GLU A 36 19.80 10.13 3.13
N GLU A 37 20.52 10.15 2.00
CA GLU A 37 20.09 10.83 0.77
C GLU A 37 18.82 10.21 0.19
N GLU A 38 18.76 8.88 0.09
CA GLU A 38 17.58 8.17 -0.40
C GLU A 38 16.38 8.45 0.50
N ARG A 39 16.58 8.50 1.82
CA ARG A 39 15.53 8.84 2.78
C ARG A 39 15.04 10.28 2.59
N ARG A 40 15.95 11.23 2.39
CA ARG A 40 15.61 12.63 2.14
C ARG A 40 14.78 12.78 0.85
N LEU A 41 15.23 12.13 -0.22
CA LEU A 41 14.58 12.18 -1.53
C LEU A 41 13.17 11.58 -1.48
N LEU A 42 12.98 10.46 -0.76
CA LEU A 42 11.65 9.89 -0.54
C LEU A 42 10.72 10.81 0.26
N LEU A 43 11.23 11.50 1.28
CA LEU A 43 10.44 12.48 2.04
C LEU A 43 9.99 13.65 1.15
N GLU A 44 10.85 14.11 0.24
CA GLU A 44 10.51 15.17 -0.72
C GLU A 44 9.44 14.70 -1.71
N LEU A 45 9.57 13.47 -2.24
CA LEU A 45 8.59 12.86 -3.13
C LEU A 45 7.23 12.67 -2.46
N ASP A 46 7.20 12.22 -1.21
CA ASP A 46 5.96 12.04 -0.45
C ASP A 46 5.29 13.39 -0.16
N LYS A 47 6.06 14.42 0.19
CA LYS A 47 5.55 15.79 0.33
C LYS A 47 4.93 16.29 -0.98
N ALA A 48 5.64 16.14 -2.09
CA ALA A 48 5.15 16.57 -3.40
C ALA A 48 3.85 15.83 -3.81
N ARG A 49 3.79 14.52 -3.53
CA ARG A 49 2.60 13.70 -3.78
C ARG A 49 1.41 14.18 -2.96
N LEU A 50 1.60 14.46 -1.67
CA LEU A 50 0.54 14.97 -0.80
C LEU A 50 0.03 16.34 -1.26
N GLU A 51 0.93 17.25 -1.61
CA GLU A 51 0.55 18.58 -2.14
C GLU A 51 -0.24 18.46 -3.44
N ARG A 52 0.17 17.56 -4.34
CA ARG A 52 -0.57 17.27 -5.56
C ARG A 52 -1.98 16.76 -5.25
N TRP A 53 -2.14 15.83 -4.31
CA TRP A 53 -3.46 15.32 -3.96
C TRP A 53 -4.37 16.36 -3.29
N LYS A 54 -3.80 17.30 -2.53
CA LYS A 54 -4.55 18.46 -2.02
C LYS A 54 -5.05 19.32 -3.16
N LYS A 55 -4.19 19.65 -4.13
CA LYS A 55 -4.54 20.45 -5.31
C LYS A 55 -5.62 19.78 -6.18
N GLU A 56 -5.54 18.46 -6.36
CA GLU A 56 -6.52 17.68 -7.11
C GLU A 56 -7.84 17.45 -6.35
N GLY A 57 -7.96 17.88 -5.09
CA GLY A 57 -9.15 17.66 -4.25
C GLY A 57 -9.32 16.22 -3.74
N LYS A 58 -8.34 15.34 -4.01
CA LYS A 58 -8.33 13.94 -3.56
C LYS A 58 -8.03 13.81 -2.07
N LEU A 59 -7.26 14.73 -1.51
CA LEU A 59 -6.89 14.76 -0.10
C LEU A 59 -7.41 16.02 0.58
N GLN A 60 -8.30 15.85 1.56
CA GLN A 60 -8.82 16.92 2.39
C GLN A 60 -8.23 16.83 3.80
N VAL A 61 -7.65 17.93 4.28
CA VAL A 61 -7.10 18.03 5.64
C VAL A 61 -8.21 18.52 6.57
N LEU A 62 -8.59 17.70 7.55
CA LEU A 62 -9.64 18.01 8.53
C LEU A 62 -9.06 18.49 9.88
N GLY A 63 -7.77 18.24 10.12
CA GLY A 63 -7.04 18.63 11.33
C GLY A 63 -5.62 18.06 11.36
N ILE A 64 -4.87 18.31 12.44
CA ILE A 64 -3.42 18.03 12.54
C ILE A 64 -3.03 16.58 12.19
N ARG A 65 -3.88 15.61 12.55
CA ARG A 65 -3.70 14.19 12.21
C ARG A 65 -4.95 13.58 11.57
N ARG A 66 -5.83 14.41 11.00
CA ARG A 66 -7.11 13.97 10.44
C ARG A 66 -7.13 14.32 8.96
N TYR A 67 -7.15 13.29 8.13
CA TYR A 67 -7.19 13.41 6.67
C TYR A 67 -8.37 12.60 6.14
N ARG A 68 -9.03 13.13 5.12
CA ARG A 68 -10.06 12.44 4.35
C ARG A 68 -9.56 12.29 2.92
N PHE A 69 -9.58 11.06 2.43
CA PHE A 69 -9.25 10.76 1.05
C PHE A 69 -10.54 10.52 0.29
N ASN A 70 -10.75 11.28 -0.78
CA ASN A 70 -11.88 11.11 -1.68
C ASN A 70 -11.35 10.31 -2.89
N VAL A 71 -11.71 9.01 -2.93
CA VAL A 71 -11.41 8.10 -4.05
C VAL A 71 -12.46 8.25 -5.13
#